data_AF-A0A358M562-F1
#
_entry.id   AF-A0A358M562-F1
#
_cell.length_a   1.000
_cell.length_b   1.000
_cell.length_c   1.000
_cell.angle_alpha   90.00
_cell.angle_beta   90.00
_cell.angle_gamma   90.00
#
_symmetry.space_group_name_H-M   'P 1'
#
loop_
_entity.id
_entity.type
_entity.pdbx_description
1 polymer ?
#
loop_
_entity_poly.entity_id
_entity_poly.type
_entity_poly.pdbx_seq_one_letter_code
_entity_poly.pdbx_strand_id
1 'polypeptide(L)'
;HLLLPGKLTAAKNVLKRIFTRYQNRIYYSLMSQYTPVPGVPEELNRTVTKREYACLTAYADRLGIETAYLQESTAASERFIPSFDLTGVLPRS
;
A
#
# COMPACT_ATOMS: atom_id res chain seq x y z
N HIS A 1 1.88 -5.90 2.81
CA HIS A 1 0.48 -5.56 2.51
C HIS A 1 0.43 -4.12 2.00
N LEU A 2 -0.02 -3.95 0.75
CA LEU A 2 -0.27 -2.63 0.16
C LEU A 2 -1.72 -2.22 0.45
N LEU A 3 -1.91 -1.08 1.08
CA LEU A 3 -3.23 -0.47 1.26
C LEU A 3 -3.67 0.18 -0.05
N LEU A 4 -4.90 -0.10 -0.47
CA LEU A 4 -5.56 0.54 -1.60
C LEU A 4 -6.56 1.60 -1.12
N PRO A 5 -6.81 2.67 -1.90
CA PRO A 5 -7.78 3.71 -1.57
C PRO A 5 -9.16 3.10 -1.28
N GLY A 6 -9.76 3.46 -0.15
CA GLY A 6 -11.10 3.01 0.24
C GLY A 6 -11.18 1.56 0.72
N LYS A 7 -10.07 0.79 0.71
CA LYS A 7 -10.07 -0.64 1.06
C LYS A 7 -9.55 -0.93 2.47
N LEU A 8 -9.67 0.03 3.39
CA LEU A 8 -9.19 -0.10 4.78
C LEU A 8 -9.78 -1.31 5.52
N THR A 9 -11.07 -1.57 5.38
CA THR A 9 -11.72 -2.72 6.04
C THR A 9 -11.15 -4.06 5.55
N ALA A 10 -10.98 -4.19 4.24
CA ALA A 10 -10.37 -5.39 3.65
C ALA A 10 -8.91 -5.55 4.13
N ALA A 11 -8.15 -4.47 4.19
CA ALA A 11 -6.78 -4.46 4.70
C ALA A 11 -6.71 -4.97 6.16
N LYS A 12 -7.59 -4.47 7.03
CA LYS A 12 -7.68 -4.92 8.44
C LYS A 12 -8.00 -6.42 8.54
N ASN A 13 -8.94 -6.90 7.73
CA ASN A 13 -9.30 -8.33 7.71
C ASN A 13 -8.12 -9.21 7.27
N VAL A 14 -7.35 -8.77 6.27
CA VAL A 14 -6.14 -9.46 5.83
C VAL A 14 -5.09 -9.47 6.95
N LEU A 15 -4.83 -8.34 7.60
CA LEU A 15 -3.89 -8.27 8.73
C LEU A 15 -4.31 -9.17 9.88
N LYS A 16 -5.59 -9.15 10.28
CA LYS A 16 -6.14 -10.04 11.31
C LYS A 16 -5.88 -11.50 10.95
N ARG A 17 -6.21 -11.92 9.73
CA ARG A 17 -6.06 -13.31 9.29
C ARG A 17 -4.61 -13.77 9.30
N ILE A 18 -3.70 -12.95 8.78
CA ILE A 18 -2.26 -13.26 8.75
C ILE A 18 -1.71 -13.31 10.17
N PHE A 19 -2.05 -12.32 11.01
CA PHE A 19 -1.62 -12.29 12.40
C PHE A 19 -2.11 -13.50 13.17
N THR A 20 -3.41 -13.86 13.09
CA THR A 20 -3.94 -15.08 13.73
C THR A 20 -3.14 -16.33 13.34
N ARG A 21 -2.62 -16.42 12.12
CA ARG A 21 -1.88 -17.60 11.64
C ARG A 21 -0.39 -17.60 12.01
N TYR A 22 0.26 -16.44 12.04
CA TYR A 22 1.72 -16.33 12.11
C TYR A 22 2.23 -15.50 13.29
N GLN A 23 1.39 -14.68 13.92
CA GLN A 23 1.74 -13.78 15.03
C GLN A 23 3.00 -12.96 14.68
N ASN A 24 3.92 -12.77 15.62
CA ASN A 24 5.18 -12.04 15.40
C ASN A 24 6.32 -12.92 14.84
N ARG A 25 5.99 -14.07 14.21
CA ARG A 25 6.99 -14.97 13.58
C ARG A 25 7.36 -14.56 12.15
N ILE A 26 6.76 -13.50 11.65
CA ILE A 26 7.02 -12.93 10.33
C ILE A 26 7.14 -11.41 10.45
N TYR A 27 7.72 -10.79 9.42
CA TYR A 27 7.74 -9.34 9.29
C TYR A 27 6.55 -8.84 8.48
N TYR A 28 5.92 -7.76 8.95
CA TYR A 28 4.80 -7.11 8.27
C TYR A 28 5.27 -5.84 7.57
N SER A 29 5.32 -5.83 6.25
CA SER A 29 5.50 -4.57 5.51
C SER A 29 4.15 -3.93 5.24
N LEU A 30 3.86 -2.76 5.80
CA LEU A 30 2.60 -2.02 5.58
C LEU A 30 2.87 -0.81 4.69
N MET A 31 2.39 -0.87 3.44
CA MET A 31 2.68 0.12 2.41
C MET A 31 1.43 0.91 2.02
N SER A 32 1.59 2.17 1.62
CA SER A 32 0.51 3.04 1.10
C SER A 32 0.84 3.72 -0.24
N GLN A 33 1.95 3.33 -0.87
CA GLN A 33 2.45 3.88 -2.14
C GLN A 33 1.68 3.34 -3.36
N TYR A 34 0.36 3.53 -3.38
CA TYR A 34 -0.45 3.24 -4.57
C TYR A 34 -0.55 4.50 -5.43
N THR A 35 -0.14 4.39 -6.70
CA THR A 35 -0.34 5.43 -7.71
C THR A 35 -1.43 5.00 -8.69
N PRO A 36 -2.49 5.80 -8.86
CA PRO A 36 -3.47 5.59 -9.92
C PRO A 36 -2.81 5.61 -11.31
N VAL A 37 -3.27 4.73 -12.20
CA VAL A 37 -2.93 4.76 -13.62
C VAL A 37 -4.17 5.12 -14.45
N PRO A 38 -4.03 5.69 -15.66
CA PRO A 38 -5.18 5.99 -16.50
C PRO A 38 -6.06 4.77 -16.76
N GLY A 39 -7.38 4.94 -16.69
CA GLY A 39 -8.36 3.88 -16.98
C GLY A 39 -8.71 2.96 -15.81
N VAL A 40 -8.21 3.21 -14.59
CA VAL A 40 -8.67 2.50 -13.39
C VAL A 40 -10.09 2.93 -12.97
N PRO A 41 -10.86 2.06 -12.29
CA PRO A 41 -12.15 2.43 -11.70
C PRO A 41 -12.03 3.65 -10.78
N GLU A 42 -13.09 4.45 -10.69
CA GLU A 42 -13.11 5.68 -9.88
C GLU A 42 -12.68 5.45 -8.43
N GLU A 43 -13.07 4.31 -7.84
CA GLU A 43 -12.69 3.90 -6.48
C GLU A 43 -11.17 3.80 -6.27
N LEU A 44 -10.43 3.51 -7.35
CA LEU A 44 -8.98 3.35 -7.38
C LEU A 44 -8.30 4.54 -8.06
N ASN A 45 -9.04 5.57 -8.47
CA ASN A 45 -8.52 6.74 -9.17
C ASN A 45 -8.03 7.84 -8.19
N ARG A 46 -7.46 7.44 -7.05
CA ARG A 46 -6.84 8.34 -6.07
C ARG A 46 -5.77 7.63 -5.27
N THR A 47 -4.90 8.38 -4.61
CA THR A 47 -3.93 7.83 -3.67
C THR A 47 -4.58 7.52 -2.31
N VAL A 48 -3.85 6.73 -1.50
CA VAL A 48 -4.22 6.47 -0.11
C VAL A 48 -4.01 7.73 0.71
N THR A 49 -5.02 8.13 1.49
CA THR A 49 -4.90 9.30 2.37
C THR A 49 -4.05 8.99 3.60
N LYS A 50 -3.41 10.02 4.17
CA LYS A 50 -2.65 9.90 5.43
C LYS A 50 -3.51 9.29 6.56
N ARG A 51 -4.80 9.65 6.60
CA ARG A 51 -5.75 9.14 7.60
C ARG A 51 -6.03 7.65 7.43
N GLU A 52 -6.24 7.18 6.20
CA GLU A 52 -6.44 5.75 5.92
C GLU A 52 -5.23 4.93 6.36
N TYR A 53 -4.02 5.40 6.05
CA TYR A 53 -2.79 4.73 6.45
C TYR A 53 -2.60 4.72 7.97
N ALA A 54 -2.78 5.88 8.64
CA ALA A 54 -2.72 5.96 10.10
C ALA A 54 -3.74 5.05 10.79
N CYS A 55 -4.93 4.89 10.22
CA CYS A 55 -5.94 3.97 10.73
C CYS A 55 -5.55 2.49 10.58
N LEU A 56 -4.75 2.15 9.56
CA LEU A 56 -4.24 0.79 9.37
C LEU A 56 -3.10 0.50 10.35
N THR A 57 -2.16 1.42 10.53
CA THR A 57 -1.03 1.25 11.46
C THR A 57 -1.51 1.18 12.91
N ALA A 58 -2.44 2.05 13.32
CA ALA A 58 -3.08 1.98 14.63
C ALA A 58 -3.93 0.71 14.84
N TYR A 59 -4.37 0.05 13.76
CA TYR A 59 -5.01 -1.25 13.87
C TYR A 59 -3.99 -2.38 14.04
N ALA A 60 -2.88 -2.35 13.31
CA ALA A 60 -1.79 -3.30 13.46
C ALA A 60 -1.22 -3.28 14.89
N ASP A 61 -1.04 -2.08 15.45
CA ASP A 61 -0.60 -1.88 16.83
C ASP A 61 -1.59 -2.51 17.84
N ARG A 62 -2.89 -2.18 17.75
CA ARG A 62 -3.93 -2.79 18.59
C ARG A 62 -4.07 -4.30 18.45
N LEU A 63 -3.65 -4.86 17.31
CA LEU A 63 -3.66 -6.29 17.06
C LEU A 63 -2.49 -7.01 17.77
N GLY A 64 -1.45 -6.27 18.19
CA GLY A 64 -0.25 -6.81 18.82
C GLY A 64 0.89 -7.13 17.85
N ILE A 65 0.89 -6.50 16.66
CA ILE A 65 1.99 -6.65 15.69
C ILE A 65 3.18 -5.84 16.19
N GLU A 66 4.29 -6.51 16.50
CA GLU A 66 5.53 -5.89 16.99
C GLU A 66 6.56 -5.67 15.87
N THR A 67 6.57 -6.55 14.86
CA THR A 67 7.58 -6.60 13.80
C THR A 67 7.03 -6.06 12.48
N ALA A 68 6.90 -4.73 12.35
CA ALA A 68 6.39 -4.09 11.14
C ALA A 68 7.32 -3.03 10.54
N TYR A 69 7.42 -3.02 9.20
CA TYR A 69 7.96 -1.91 8.42
C TYR A 69 6.82 -0.95 8.07
N LEU A 70 6.93 0.29 8.56
CA LEU A 70 5.98 1.37 8.31
C LEU A 70 6.64 2.46 7.45
N GLN A 71 5.83 3.27 6.77
CA GLN A 71 6.26 4.32 5.87
C GLN A 71 5.95 5.69 6.48
N GLU A 72 6.92 6.60 6.47
CA GLU A 72 6.68 7.99 6.81
C GLU A 72 5.78 8.67 5.76
N SER A 73 4.98 9.64 6.21
CA SER A 73 3.88 10.24 5.44
C SER A 73 4.25 10.96 4.13
N THR A 74 5.53 10.98 3.76
CA THR A 74 6.11 11.63 2.56
C THR A 74 6.41 10.65 1.42
N ALA A 75 6.20 9.34 1.61
CA ALA A 75 6.70 8.32 0.68
C ALA A 75 5.87 8.12 -0.62
N ALA A 76 4.71 8.77 -0.77
CA ALA A 76 3.87 8.69 -1.98
C ALA A 76 4.16 9.85 -2.96
N SER A 77 5.44 10.14 -3.23
CA SER A 77 5.83 11.15 -4.22
C SER A 77 5.91 10.51 -5.61
N GLU A 78 5.26 11.13 -6.60
CA GLU A 78 5.32 10.75 -8.04
C GLU A 78 6.75 10.72 -8.62
N ARG A 79 7.74 11.24 -7.87
CA ARG A 79 9.15 11.31 -8.23
C ARG A 79 9.83 9.97 -8.52
N PHE A 80 9.19 8.84 -8.23
CA PHE A 80 9.73 7.50 -8.47
C PHE A 80 9.02 6.75 -9.60
N ILE A 81 8.11 7.40 -10.33
CA ILE A 81 7.41 6.78 -11.47
C ILE A 81 8.21 7.11 -12.74
N PRO A 82 8.78 6.10 -13.44
CA PRO A 82 9.37 6.30 -14.76
C PRO A 82 8.33 6.89 -15.73
N SER A 83 8.75 7.68 -16.72
CA SER A 83 7.84 8.31 -17.67
C SER A 83 7.04 7.33 -18.55
N PHE A 84 7.40 6.04 -18.57
CA PHE A 84 6.79 4.95 -19.37
C PHE A 84 6.41 5.38 -20.80
N ASP A 85 7.22 6.25 -21.39
CA ASP A 85 6.96 6.93 -22.67
C ASP A 85 7.50 6.16 -23.88
N LEU A 86 7.92 4.91 -23.68
CA LEU A 86 8.55 4.03 -24.67
C LEU A 86 9.85 4.58 -25.27
N THR A 87 10.44 5.63 -24.69
CA THR A 87 11.75 6.14 -25.09
C THR A 87 12.79 5.02 -24.95
N GLY A 88 13.52 4.74 -26.04
CA GLY A 88 14.54 3.68 -26.09
C GLY A 88 14.02 2.30 -26.52
N VAL A 89 12.73 2.13 -26.81
CA VAL A 89 12.21 0.91 -27.42
C VAL A 89 12.45 0.97 -28.94
N LEU A 90 13.28 0.06 -29.47
CA LEU A 90 13.50 -0.03 -30.91
C LEU A 90 12.22 -0.49 -31.62
N PRO A 91 11.86 0.10 -32.78
CA PRO A 91 10.73 -0.36 -33.57
C PRO A 91 10.94 -1.82 -33.98
N ARG A 92 9.86 -2.60 -33.98
CA ARG A 92 9.89 -3.97 -34.46
C ARG A 92 10.24 -3.96 -35.96
N SER A 93 11.25 -4.75 -36.31
CA SER A 93 11.68 -5.05 -37.69
C SER A 93 10.58 -5.74 -38.47
#